data_AF-A0A537R856-F1
#
_entry.id   AF-A0A537R856-F1
#
_cell.length_a   1.000
_cell.length_b   1.000
_cell.length_c   1.000
_cell.angle_alpha   90.00
_cell.angle_beta   90.00
_cell.angle_gamma   90.00
#
_symmetry.space_group_name_H-M   'P 1'
#
loop_
_entity.id
_entity.type
_entity.pdbx_description
1 polymer ?
#
loop_
_entity_poly.entity_id
_entity_poly.type
_entity_poly.pdbx_seq_one_letter_code
_entity_poly.pdbx_strand_id
1 'polypeptide(L)' 'NPLLKMPHVILSPHNASASARFDPGRRRRVGQELALVLSGRWPMSCVNPTVLPASGLRRWQPVSMERGPNS' A
#
# COMPACT_ATOMS: atom_id res chain seq x y z
N ASN A 1 -14.35 23.96 -16.35
CA ASN A 1 -14.56 22.49 -16.40
C ASN A 1 -16.07 22.24 -16.34
N PRO A 2 -16.68 21.51 -17.30
CA PRO A 2 -18.11 21.19 -17.32
C PRO A 2 -18.65 20.59 -16.00
N LEU A 3 -17.82 19.83 -15.28
CA LEU A 3 -18.17 19.22 -14.00
C LEU A 3 -18.57 20.24 -12.92
N LEU A 4 -18.06 21.48 -13.00
CA LEU A 4 -18.40 22.54 -12.03
C LEU A 4 -19.84 23.05 -12.17
N LYS A 5 -20.52 22.74 -13.28
CA LYS A 5 -21.90 23.17 -13.56
C LYS A 5 -22.93 22.05 -13.36
N MET A 6 -22.51 20.84 -12.97
CA MET A 6 -23.38 19.67 -12.84
C MET A 6 -23.91 19.55 -11.40
N PRO A 7 -25.21 19.74 -11.14
CA PRO A 7 -25.76 19.78 -9.78
C PRO A 7 -25.78 18.41 -9.08
N HIS A 8 -25.57 17.33 -9.82
CA HIS A 8 -25.59 15.95 -9.32
C HIS A 8 -24.17 15.36 -9.16
N VAL A 9 -23.14 16.21 -9.18
CA VAL A 9 -21.74 15.79 -9.05
C VAL A 9 -21.10 16.48 -7.84
N ILE A 10 -20.52 15.68 -6.95
CA ILE A 10 -19.71 16.18 -5.83
C ILE A 10 -18.23 16.02 -6.19
N LEU A 11 -17.47 17.11 -6.08
CA LEU A 11 -16.04 17.13 -6.38
C LEU A 11 -15.24 17.19 -5.08
N SER A 12 -14.16 16.41 -5.02
CA SER A 12 -13.18 16.46 -3.93
C SER A 12 -11.78 16.77 -4.50
N PRO A 13 -10.98 17.62 -3.86
CA PRO A 13 -9.68 18.05 -4.39
C PRO A 13 -8.58 17.04 -4.05
N HIS A 14 -8.69 15.79 -4.52
CA HIS A 14 -7.72 14.72 -4.29
C HIS A 14 -7.29 14.57 -2.80
N ASN A 15 -8.23 14.80 -1.88
CA ASN A 15 -7.97 14.84 -0.44
C ASN A 15 -8.31 13.53 0.28
N ALA A 16 -8.60 12.44 -0.45
CA ALA A 16 -9.02 11.15 0.12
C ALA A 16 -8.04 10.61 1.19
N SER A 17 -6.75 10.94 1.07
CA SER A 17 -5.71 10.55 2.03
C SER A 17 -5.07 11.73 2.77
N ALA A 18 -5.55 12.95 2.55
CA ALA A 18 -5.00 14.18 3.12
C ALA A 18 -5.52 14.42 4.54
N SER A 19 -5.04 13.63 5.50
CA SER A 19 -5.34 13.81 6.92
C SER A 19 -4.09 13.74 7.79
N ALA A 20 -4.10 14.46 8.91
CA ALA A 20 -3.02 14.46 9.90
C ALA A 20 -2.71 13.07 10.46
N ARG A 21 -3.70 12.17 10.47
CA ARG A 21 -3.53 10.77 10.87
C ARG A 21 -2.85 9.93 9.78
N PHE A 22 -3.23 10.14 8.52
CA PHE A 22 -2.78 9.29 7.43
C PHE A 22 -1.30 9.51 7.08
N ASP A 23 -0.84 10.76 7.06
CA ASP A 23 0.52 11.09 6.63
C ASP A 23 1.64 10.42 7.47
N PRO A 24 1.63 10.46 8.81
CA PRO A 24 2.62 9.73 9.60
C PRO A 24 2.37 8.20 9.53
N GLY A 25 1.13 7.75 9.32
CA GLY A 25 0.80 6.34 9.09
C GLY A 25 1.42 5.79 7.80
N ARG A 26 1.33 6.56 6.70
CA ARG A 26 1.90 6.22 5.39
C ARG A 26 3.42 6.03 5.49
N ARG A 27 4.11 6.97 6.15
CA ARG A 27 5.57 6.90 6.34
C ARG A 27 6.01 5.68 7.16
N ARG A 28 5.29 5.37 8.25
CA ARG A 28 5.56 4.17 9.06
C ARG A 28 5.38 2.89 8.26
N ARG A 29 4.32 2.78 7.45
CA ARG A 29 4.07 1.61 6.59
C ARG A 29 5.21 1.38 5.59
N VAL A 30 5.69 2.44 4.93
CA VAL A 30 6.86 2.34 4.04
C VAL A 30 8.10 1.86 4.81
N GLY A 31 8.36 2.43 5.99
CA GLY A 31 9.48 2.01 6.83
C GLY A 31 9.41 0.53 7.24
N GLN A 32 8.22 0.02 7.55
CA GLN A 32 8.00 -1.39 7.87
C GLN A 32 8.31 -2.31 6.68
N GLU A 33 7.88 -1.95 5.48
CA GLU A 33 8.18 -2.71 4.25
C GLU A 33 9.68 -2.75 3.95
N LEU A 34 10.37 -1.59 4.09
CA LEU A 34 11.82 -1.51 3.90
C LEU A 34 12.57 -2.33 4.95
N ALA A 35 12.16 -2.26 6.22
CA ALA A 35 12.77 -3.05 7.29
C ALA A 35 12.67 -4.55 7.02
N LEU A 36 11.57 -5.04 6.42
CA LEU A 36 11.43 -6.42 6.02
C LEU A 36 12.43 -6.81 4.94
N VAL A 37 12.47 -6.06 3.84
CA VAL A 37 13.37 -6.35 2.71
C VAL A 37 14.83 -6.32 3.16
N LEU A 38 15.24 -5.28 3.90
CA LEU A 38 16.61 -5.15 4.41
C LEU A 38 16.97 -6.25 5.42
N SER A 39 15.98 -6.84 6.09
CA SER A 39 16.17 -7.99 6.98
C SER A 39 16.06 -9.35 6.28
N GLY A 40 16.10 -9.37 4.94
CA GLY A 40 16.06 -10.60 4.15
C GLY A 40 14.68 -11.26 4.10
N ARG A 41 13.60 -10.50 4.29
CA ARG A 41 12.22 -10.98 4.34
C ARG A 41 11.37 -10.40 3.22
N TRP A 42 10.42 -11.17 2.72
CA TRP A 42 9.44 -10.66 1.73
C TRP A 42 8.70 -9.43 2.28
N PRO A 43 8.41 -8.39 1.49
CA PRO A 43 7.52 -7.31 1.93
C PRO A 43 6.11 -7.86 2.23
N MET A 44 5.35 -7.17 3.08
CA MET A 44 3.95 -7.53 3.36
C MET A 44 3.06 -7.27 2.15
N SER A 45 3.19 -6.09 1.55
CA SER A 45 2.29 -5.59 0.49
C SER A 45 2.99 -5.49 -0.85
N CYS A 46 3.57 -6.60 -1.33
CA CYS A 46 4.22 -6.62 -2.64
C CYS A 46 3.21 -6.41 -3.77
N VAL A 47 3.40 -5.38 -4.59
CA VAL A 47 2.55 -5.13 -5.77
C VAL A 47 2.74 -6.20 -6.83
N ASN A 48 3.97 -6.71 -6.99
CA ASN A 48 4.30 -7.76 -7.95
C ASN A 48 4.82 -9.01 -7.23
N PRO A 49 3.96 -9.82 -6.59
CA PRO A 49 4.39 -10.95 -5.78
C PRO A 49 5.09 -12.05 -6.59
N THR A 50 4.92 -12.08 -7.93
CA THR A 50 5.55 -13.08 -8.81
C THR A 50 7.08 -13.00 -8.83
N VAL A 51 7.67 -11.86 -8.45
CA VAL A 51 9.14 -11.70 -8.39
C VAL A 51 9.74 -12.24 -7.09
N LEU A 52 8.92 -12.44 -6.05
CA LEU A 52 9.40 -12.80 -4.71
C LEU A 52 10.14 -14.14 -4.67
N PRO A 53 9.72 -15.21 -5.37
CA PRO A 53 10.48 -16.45 -5.42
C PRO A 53 11.91 -16.29 -5.96
N ALA A 54 12.14 -15.36 -6.88
CA ALA A 54 13.45 -15.10 -7.48
C ALA A 54 14.29 -14.04 -6.73
N SER A 55 13.74 -13.42 -5.68
CA SER A 55 14.36 -12.28 -4.99
C SER A 55 15.49 -12.63 -4.01
N GLY A 56 15.66 -13.91 -3.66
CA GLY A 56 16.57 -14.34 -2.59
C GLY A 56 16.10 -14.00 -1.17
N LEU A 57 14.97 -13.31 -1.02
CA LEU A 57 14.36 -13.01 0.27
C LEU A 57 13.59 -14.21 0.82
N ARG A 58 13.47 -14.31 2.14
CA ARG A 58 12.73 -15.36 2.85
C ARG A 58 11.24 -15.01 2.98
N ARG A 59 10.37 -15.94 2.60
CA ARG A 59 8.94 -15.88 2.94
C ARG A 59 8.75 -16.03 4.45
N TRP A 60 7.96 -15.14 5.05
CA TRP A 60 7.77 -15.11 6.52
C TRP A 60 6.33 -14.82 6.97
N GLN A 61 5.44 -14.40 6.07
CA GLN A 61 4.09 -14.03 6.43
C GLN A 61 3.31 -15.25 6.98
N PRO A 62 2.53 -15.09 8.07
CA PRO A 62 1.76 -16.18 8.68
C PRO A 62 0.45 -16.49 7.93
N VAL A 63 0.06 -15.69 6.93
CA VAL A 63 -1.16 -15.83 6.12
C VAL A 63 -0.83 -16.16 4.66
N SER A 64 -1.77 -16.81 3.97
CA SER A 64 -1.60 -17.17 2.56
C SER A 64 -1.53 -15.92 1.67
N MET A 65 -0.66 -15.98 0.65
CA MET A 65 -0.51 -14.89 -0.34
C MET A 65 -1.70 -14.81 -1.32
N GLU A 66 -2.64 -15.76 -1.27
CA GLU A 66 -3.87 -15.76 -2.08
C GLU A 66 -4.86 -14.70 -1.58
N ARG A 67 -4.71 -14.28 -0.33
CA ARG A 67 -5.46 -13.18 0.26
C ARG A 67 -4.52 -11.98 0.27
N GLY A 68 -4.88 -10.92 -0.45
CA GLY A 68 -4.17 -9.66 -0.40
C GLY A 68 -4.14 -9.12 1.03
N PRO A 69 -3.15 -8.27 1.37
CA PRO A 69 -2.99 -7.69 2.70
C PRO A 69 -4.17 -6.81 3.18
N ASN A 70 -5.19 -6.60 2.32
CA ASN A 70 -6.42 -5.85 2.61
C ASN A 70 -7.70 -6.60 2.16
N SER A 71 -7.65 -7.92 1.98
CA SER A 71 -8.82 -8.75 1.58
C SER A 71 -9.21 -9.76 2.64
#